data_AF-A0AAV6U623-F1
#
_entry.id   AF-A0AAV6U623-F1
#
_cell.length_a   1.000
_cell.length_b   1.000
_cell.length_c   1.000
_cell.angle_alpha   90.00
_cell.angle_beta   90.00
_cell.angle_gamma   90.00
#
_symmetry.space_group_name_H-M   'P 1'
#
loop_
_entity.id
_entity.type
_entity.pdbx_description
1 polymer ?
#
loop_
_entity_poly.entity_id
_entity_poly.type
_entity_poly.pdbx_seq_one_letter_code
_entity_poly.pdbx_strand_id
1 'polypeptide(L)'
;MPKKQVIFFDLILLVASLLDAIRSEDAFCGNKCFGQGVVISRSCFCDKACSVYNDCCADSEFLNGPSNNTSPLHLPKSVLCKRNALVVNSCVKEWNGPDFIVKSCKSVSVNDVDPVGNAPVTSEASGVTYSNYFCAICNGDAEKLIMWNIKMSCPMLNPDIAMDTAEAFKYIFYNHPTNEWGYVLKDDDTKKMSFHGCAVTAEIPEQHAAKVRRCSSQEEQVKDLEVKTCATTWKKDVVQDMCGTYTDPVFSNGTRYKNFYCAICNRVDLSKMSCGEAIGPRTHHKQPDSSSDDNTNKLSFSLLLDINFSEGNIVGKRIADVTCLKGEVFDPFARRCRNIVCGIPGYILQNGMCMAEPVLPPLL
;
A
#
# COMPACT_ATOMS: atom_id res chain seq x y z
N MET A 1 12.83 -48.03 46.35
CA MET A 1 12.47 -46.59 46.29
C MET A 1 12.49 -46.11 44.84
N PRO A 2 11.34 -46.12 44.13
CA PRO A 2 11.22 -45.23 42.95
C PRO A 2 9.79 -44.67 42.71
N LYS A 3 8.86 -44.76 43.67
CA LYS A 3 7.46 -44.33 43.44
C LYS A 3 7.17 -42.85 43.79
N LYS A 4 8.02 -42.19 44.60
CA LYS A 4 7.82 -40.78 44.98
C LYS A 4 8.35 -39.77 43.94
N GLN A 5 9.31 -40.16 43.10
CA GLN A 5 9.89 -39.26 42.09
C GLN A 5 9.02 -39.11 40.83
N VAL A 6 8.26 -40.14 40.46
CA VAL A 6 7.39 -40.11 39.27
C VAL A 6 6.19 -39.18 39.49
N ILE A 7 5.59 -39.21 40.69
CA ILE A 7 4.43 -38.36 41.02
C ILE A 7 4.80 -36.87 41.02
N PHE A 8 6.04 -36.52 41.38
CA PHE A 8 6.48 -35.12 41.40
C PHE A 8 6.71 -34.57 39.98
N PHE A 9 7.19 -35.41 39.06
CA PHE A 9 7.35 -35.05 37.64
C PHE A 9 6.00 -34.89 36.94
N ASP A 10 5.04 -35.78 37.21
CA ASP A 10 3.70 -35.70 36.64
C ASP A 10 2.93 -34.48 37.16
N LEU A 11 3.11 -34.10 38.43
CA LEU A 11 2.50 -32.89 39.00
C LEU A 11 3.11 -31.61 38.40
N ILE A 12 4.43 -31.58 38.13
CA ILE A 12 5.09 -30.44 37.47
C ILE A 12 4.64 -30.32 36.00
N LEU A 13 4.47 -31.43 35.27
CA LEU A 13 3.94 -31.43 33.90
C LEU A 13 2.46 -31.03 33.86
N LEU A 14 1.66 -31.41 34.85
CA LEU A 14 0.27 -30.96 34.99
C LEU A 14 0.17 -29.47 35.35
N VAL A 15 1.05 -28.97 36.22
CA VAL A 15 1.10 -27.53 36.54
C VAL A 15 1.65 -26.71 35.38
N ALA A 16 2.63 -27.22 34.62
CA ALA A 16 3.14 -26.58 33.41
C ALA A 16 2.09 -26.56 32.28
N SER A 17 1.34 -27.65 32.08
CA SER A 17 0.24 -27.69 31.11
C SER A 17 -0.99 -26.89 31.56
N LEU A 18 -1.26 -26.77 32.87
CA LEU A 18 -2.24 -25.80 33.37
C LEU A 18 -1.76 -24.36 33.21
N LEU A 19 -0.46 -24.06 33.40
CA LEU A 19 0.10 -22.72 33.18
C LEU A 19 0.14 -22.35 31.68
N ASP A 20 0.37 -23.31 30.79
CA ASP A 20 0.27 -23.11 29.33
C ASP A 20 -1.20 -23.01 28.88
N ALA A 21 -2.13 -23.71 29.54
CA ALA A 21 -3.57 -23.55 29.30
C ALA A 21 -4.11 -22.22 29.86
N ILE A 22 -3.56 -21.70 30.96
CA ILE A 22 -3.88 -20.38 31.51
C ILE A 22 -3.21 -19.24 30.69
N ARG A 23 -2.25 -19.54 29.82
CA ARG A 23 -1.68 -18.60 28.85
C ARG A 23 -2.43 -18.50 27.52
N SER A 24 -3.54 -19.24 27.37
CA SER A 24 -4.27 -19.38 26.10
C SER A 24 -5.65 -18.72 26.09
N GLU A 25 -6.00 -17.89 27.09
CA GLU A 25 -7.22 -17.08 27.05
C GLU A 25 -6.87 -15.57 27.15
N ASP A 26 -7.29 -14.85 26.11
CA ASP A 26 -7.41 -13.38 25.99
C ASP A 26 -6.13 -12.54 25.75
N ALA A 27 -5.39 -12.85 24.68
CA ALA A 27 -4.50 -11.87 24.03
C ALA A 27 -5.17 -11.32 22.76
N PHE A 28 -5.70 -10.11 22.86
CA PHE A 28 -6.24 -9.34 21.75
C PHE A 28 -5.01 -8.99 20.85
N CYS A 29 -4.84 -9.80 19.81
CA CYS A 29 -4.91 -9.58 18.37
C CYS A 29 -5.73 -10.72 17.72
N GLY A 30 -6.45 -11.48 18.56
CA GLY A 30 -7.58 -12.31 18.19
C GLY A 30 -8.85 -11.48 18.31
N ASN A 31 -9.39 -11.04 17.17
CA ASN A 31 -10.58 -10.20 17.03
C ASN A 31 -11.70 -10.52 18.04
N LYS A 32 -11.79 -9.74 19.12
CA LYS A 32 -13.00 -9.64 19.94
C LYS A 32 -13.37 -8.18 20.08
N CYS A 33 -13.96 -7.58 19.04
CA CYS A 33 -14.64 -6.31 19.24
C CYS A 33 -15.61 -6.46 20.43
N PHE A 34 -15.64 -5.50 21.34
CA PHE A 34 -16.52 -5.53 22.52
C PHE A 34 -18.00 -5.36 22.11
N GLY A 35 -18.63 -6.42 21.60
CA GLY A 35 -20.04 -6.43 21.22
C GLY A 35 -20.49 -7.72 20.51
N GLN A 36 -21.80 -7.98 20.51
CA GLN A 36 -22.40 -9.06 19.73
C GLN A 36 -22.45 -8.66 18.25
N GLY A 37 -21.64 -9.29 17.39
CA GLY A 37 -21.64 -9.01 15.95
C GLY A 37 -20.63 -9.87 15.17
N VAL A 38 -20.91 -10.09 13.88
CA VAL A 38 -19.98 -10.76 12.96
C VAL A 38 -19.10 -9.70 12.31
N VAL A 39 -17.82 -9.68 12.64
CA VAL A 39 -16.83 -8.79 12.05
C VAL A 39 -16.46 -9.30 10.65
N ILE A 40 -16.95 -8.64 9.60
CA ILE A 40 -16.79 -9.08 8.20
C ILE A 40 -15.45 -8.63 7.58
N SER A 41 -14.77 -7.66 8.20
CA SER A 41 -13.45 -7.16 7.78
C SER A 41 -12.61 -6.80 9.00
N ARG A 42 -11.31 -7.11 9.00
CA ARG A 42 -10.40 -6.65 10.07
C ARG A 42 -10.37 -5.12 10.06
N SER A 43 -10.87 -4.53 11.14
CA SER A 43 -11.03 -3.08 11.26
C SER A 43 -9.80 -2.38 11.86
N CYS A 44 -8.86 -3.15 12.40
CA CYS A 44 -7.56 -2.72 12.91
C CYS A 44 -6.49 -3.76 12.56
N PHE A 45 -5.22 -3.40 12.74
CA PHE A 45 -4.08 -4.23 12.40
C PHE A 45 -3.05 -4.31 13.53
N CYS A 46 -2.35 -5.43 13.60
CA CYS A 46 -1.29 -5.69 14.59
C CYS A 46 0.08 -5.84 13.94
N ASP A 47 0.22 -5.48 12.66
CA ASP A 47 1.53 -5.47 12.01
C ASP A 47 2.28 -4.16 12.29
N LYS A 48 3.59 -4.16 12.04
CA LYS A 48 4.46 -3.00 12.25
C LYS A 48 3.98 -1.73 11.51
N ALA A 49 3.36 -1.91 10.34
CA ALA A 49 2.87 -0.80 9.52
C ALA A 49 1.67 -0.10 10.16
N CYS A 50 0.99 -0.70 11.15
CA CYS A 50 -0.20 -0.11 11.73
C CYS A 50 0.04 1.26 12.36
N SER A 51 1.25 1.46 12.91
CA SER A 51 1.68 2.72 13.52
C SER A 51 1.80 3.85 12.49
N VAL A 52 2.12 3.50 11.24
CA VAL A 52 2.22 4.44 10.12
C VAL A 52 0.83 4.83 9.61
N TYR A 53 -0.09 3.86 9.53
CA TYR A 53 -1.45 4.07 9.06
C TYR A 53 -2.42 4.57 10.15
N ASN A 54 -1.98 4.58 11.42
CA ASN A 54 -2.80 4.87 12.59
C ASN A 54 -4.04 3.94 12.68
N ASP A 55 -3.85 2.67 12.30
CA ASP A 55 -4.87 1.63 12.29
C ASP A 55 -4.54 0.48 13.27
N CYS A 56 -3.65 0.73 14.24
CA CYS A 56 -3.27 -0.26 15.26
C CYS A 56 -4.44 -0.67 16.16
N CYS A 57 -4.55 -1.96 16.45
CA CYS A 57 -5.42 -2.48 17.52
C CYS A 57 -4.94 -2.00 18.91
N ALA A 58 -5.83 -2.06 19.92
CA ALA A 58 -5.59 -1.54 21.28
C ALA A 58 -4.41 -2.21 22.02
N ASP A 59 -4.11 -3.43 21.62
CA ASP A 59 -3.16 -4.38 22.20
C ASP A 59 -1.91 -4.59 21.34
N SER A 60 -1.87 -3.92 20.18
CA SER A 60 -0.78 -4.06 19.25
C SER A 60 0.49 -3.60 19.94
N GLU A 61 1.54 -4.43 19.90
CA GLU A 61 2.86 -4.04 20.39
C GLU A 61 3.41 -2.79 19.68
N PHE A 62 2.88 -2.48 18.49
CA PHE A 62 3.24 -1.33 17.69
C PHE A 62 2.39 -0.08 17.96
N LEU A 63 1.38 -0.15 18.82
CA LEU A 63 0.48 0.96 19.13
C LEU A 63 1.24 2.21 19.62
N ASN A 64 2.27 1.99 20.44
CA ASN A 64 3.08 3.05 21.04
C ASN A 64 4.44 3.23 20.35
N GLY A 65 4.66 2.66 19.16
CA GLY A 65 5.94 2.68 18.45
C GLY A 65 7.15 2.22 19.31
N PRO A 66 8.37 2.26 18.78
CA PRO A 66 9.56 2.15 19.61
C PRO A 66 9.61 3.38 20.53
N SER A 67 9.59 3.16 21.84
CA SER A 67 9.66 4.19 22.87
C SER A 67 10.88 5.09 22.70
N ASN A 68 10.69 6.27 22.11
CA ASN A 68 11.52 7.43 22.41
C ASN A 68 10.58 8.57 22.79
N ASN A 69 10.70 8.96 24.05
CA ASN A 69 9.93 9.99 24.75
C ASN A 69 9.74 11.27 23.92
N THR A 70 8.65 11.36 23.18
CA THR A 70 8.03 12.63 22.77
C THR A 70 6.59 12.36 22.32
N SER A 71 5.65 12.84 23.15
CA SER A 71 4.24 13.17 22.87
C SER A 71 3.38 12.29 21.94
N PRO A 72 2.16 11.88 22.37
CA PRO A 72 1.19 11.11 21.56
C PRO A 72 0.47 11.94 20.47
N LEU A 73 1.15 12.94 19.90
CA LEU A 73 0.59 13.85 18.90
C LEU A 73 1.59 14.12 17.75
N HIS A 74 2.31 13.10 17.30
CA HIS A 74 3.02 13.16 16.03
C HIS A 74 2.11 12.62 14.93
N LEU A 75 1.46 13.50 14.18
CA LEU A 75 0.97 13.19 12.82
C LEU A 75 2.22 13.05 11.93
N PRO A 76 2.74 11.85 11.60
CA PRO A 76 4.13 11.76 11.14
C PRO A 76 4.27 11.54 9.63
N LYS A 77 3.23 11.12 8.91
CA LYS A 77 3.29 10.89 7.46
C LYS A 77 1.94 11.25 6.85
N SER A 78 1.90 12.04 5.79
CA SER A 78 0.65 12.22 5.05
C SER A 78 0.36 10.89 4.34
N VAL A 79 -0.73 10.25 4.78
CA VAL A 79 -1.29 9.06 4.16
C VAL A 79 -2.49 9.53 3.35
N LEU A 80 -2.57 9.11 2.10
CA LEU A 80 -3.73 9.36 1.25
C LEU A 80 -4.17 8.09 0.53
N CYS A 81 -5.39 8.12 0.01
CA CYS A 81 -5.89 7.05 -0.85
C CYS A 81 -5.43 7.30 -2.28
N LYS A 82 -4.62 6.40 -2.86
CA LYS A 82 -4.22 6.43 -4.28
C LYS A 82 -4.44 5.05 -4.86
N ARG A 83 -5.20 4.98 -5.96
CA ARG A 83 -5.48 3.71 -6.68
C ARG A 83 -6.03 2.62 -5.73
N ASN A 84 -6.98 3.00 -4.88
CA ASN A 84 -7.61 2.14 -3.87
C ASN A 84 -6.64 1.54 -2.83
N ALA A 85 -5.49 2.18 -2.59
CA ALA A 85 -4.59 1.84 -1.49
C ALA A 85 -4.17 3.06 -0.67
N LEU A 86 -3.99 2.85 0.63
CA LEU A 86 -3.39 3.83 1.53
C LEU A 86 -1.89 3.88 1.26
N VAL A 87 -1.44 5.04 0.82
CA VAL A 87 -0.05 5.30 0.47
C VAL A 87 0.51 6.45 1.28
N VAL A 88 1.75 6.31 1.72
CA VAL A 88 2.53 7.43 2.28
C VAL A 88 2.98 8.34 1.13
N ASN A 89 2.69 9.63 1.22
CA ASN A 89 3.06 10.63 0.20
C ASN A 89 3.93 11.78 0.75
N SER A 90 4.63 11.54 1.87
CA SER A 90 5.58 12.50 2.46
C SER A 90 6.84 11.82 2.96
N CYS A 91 7.92 12.61 3.09
CA CYS A 91 9.16 12.22 3.75
C CYS A 91 9.09 12.42 5.27
N VAL A 92 9.95 11.71 6.01
CA VAL A 92 10.20 12.00 7.43
C VAL A 92 10.83 13.39 7.59
N LYS A 93 10.63 14.03 8.73
CA LYS A 93 11.10 15.42 8.96
C LYS A 93 12.62 15.50 9.02
N GLU A 94 13.26 14.42 9.40
CA GLU A 94 14.71 14.26 9.57
C GLU A 94 15.42 13.96 8.23
N TRP A 95 14.69 13.91 7.11
CA TRP A 95 15.28 13.72 5.80
C TRP A 95 16.17 14.91 5.42
N ASN A 96 17.47 14.65 5.29
CA ASN A 96 18.50 15.64 4.92
C ASN A 96 19.06 15.43 3.50
N GLY A 97 18.43 14.59 2.69
CA GLY A 97 18.85 14.33 1.32
C GLY A 97 18.31 15.38 0.32
N PRO A 98 18.50 15.16 -0.98
CA PRO A 98 18.17 16.15 -2.00
C PRO A 98 16.69 16.55 -2.04
N ASP A 99 16.42 17.85 -2.24
CA ASP A 99 15.06 18.42 -2.33
C ASP A 99 14.20 17.78 -3.43
N PHE A 100 14.82 17.33 -4.53
CA PHE A 100 14.08 16.73 -5.63
C PHE A 100 13.40 15.42 -5.19
N ILE A 101 13.95 14.67 -4.22
CA ILE A 101 13.32 13.48 -3.66
C ILE A 101 12.04 13.85 -2.91
N VAL A 102 12.08 14.92 -2.11
CA VAL A 102 10.90 15.42 -1.38
C VAL A 102 9.81 15.88 -2.35
N LYS A 103 10.20 16.62 -3.40
CA LYS A 103 9.28 17.09 -4.44
C LYS A 103 8.67 15.93 -5.24
N SER A 104 9.48 14.93 -5.59
CA SER A 104 9.05 13.74 -6.34
C SER A 104 8.20 12.80 -5.48
N CYS A 105 8.47 12.67 -4.18
CA CYS A 105 7.60 11.93 -3.27
C CYS A 105 6.20 12.56 -3.20
N LYS A 106 6.14 13.89 -3.11
CA LYS A 106 4.88 14.65 -3.03
C LYS A 106 4.23 14.89 -4.38
N SER A 107 4.82 14.47 -5.50
CA SER A 107 4.25 14.76 -6.82
C SER A 107 2.94 13.99 -6.99
N VAL A 108 1.84 14.68 -6.70
CA VAL A 108 0.48 14.26 -7.05
C VAL A 108 0.23 14.50 -8.55
N SER A 109 1.21 15.04 -9.29
CA SER A 109 1.00 15.38 -10.69
C SER A 109 0.57 14.15 -11.46
N VAL A 110 -0.69 14.18 -11.89
CA VAL A 110 -1.38 13.31 -12.85
C VAL A 110 -0.70 13.35 -14.22
N ASN A 111 0.41 14.08 -14.36
CA ASN A 111 1.28 13.99 -15.51
C ASN A 111 1.92 12.60 -15.47
N ASP A 112 1.18 11.62 -15.99
CA ASP A 112 1.58 10.23 -16.18
C ASP A 112 2.82 10.09 -17.09
N VAL A 113 3.48 11.19 -17.47
CA VAL A 113 4.75 11.27 -18.21
C VAL A 113 5.82 10.31 -17.67
N ASP A 114 5.79 9.98 -16.39
CA ASP A 114 6.70 8.99 -15.81
C ASP A 114 5.94 7.87 -15.08
N PRO A 115 5.43 6.86 -15.81
CA PRO A 115 4.66 5.79 -15.18
C PRO A 115 5.45 4.99 -14.15
N VAL A 116 6.72 4.71 -14.43
CA VAL A 116 7.61 3.98 -13.52
C VAL A 116 7.94 4.82 -12.29
N GLY A 117 8.25 6.10 -12.48
CA GLY A 117 8.57 6.99 -11.37
C GLY A 117 7.39 7.35 -10.46
N ASN A 118 6.16 7.25 -10.98
CA ASN A 118 4.94 7.56 -10.24
C ASN A 118 4.17 6.30 -9.77
N ALA A 119 4.65 5.10 -10.11
CA ALA A 119 4.09 3.84 -9.66
C ALA A 119 4.30 3.67 -8.14
N PRO A 120 3.24 3.30 -7.38
CA PRO A 120 3.38 2.96 -5.98
C PRO A 120 4.34 1.79 -5.77
N VAL A 121 4.96 1.78 -4.60
CA VAL A 121 5.82 0.69 -4.15
C VAL A 121 5.40 0.25 -2.76
N THR A 122 5.56 -1.02 -2.44
CA THR A 122 5.33 -1.55 -1.09
C THR A 122 6.65 -2.07 -0.54
N SER A 123 7.08 -1.59 0.63
CA SER A 123 8.25 -2.16 1.30
C SER A 123 7.94 -3.58 1.75
N GLU A 124 8.80 -4.51 1.35
CA GLU A 124 8.67 -5.90 1.77
C GLU A 124 8.94 -6.06 3.27
N ALA A 125 9.85 -5.23 3.81
CA ALA A 125 10.33 -5.28 5.19
C ALA A 125 9.32 -4.68 6.18
N SER A 126 8.72 -3.54 5.85
CA SER A 126 7.78 -2.86 6.74
C SER A 126 6.31 -3.16 6.43
N GLY A 127 6.00 -3.57 5.20
CA GLY A 127 4.62 -3.66 4.69
C GLY A 127 4.00 -2.31 4.31
N VAL A 128 4.72 -1.20 4.49
CA VAL A 128 4.21 0.15 4.17
C VAL A 128 4.23 0.36 2.65
N THR A 129 3.11 0.86 2.13
CA THR A 129 3.00 1.29 0.74
C THR A 129 3.25 2.79 0.62
N TYR A 130 4.10 3.16 -0.33
CA TYR A 130 4.51 4.51 -0.64
C TYR A 130 3.96 4.94 -2.00
N SER A 131 3.69 6.24 -2.15
CA SER A 131 3.10 6.80 -3.38
C SER A 131 3.95 6.59 -4.63
N ASN A 132 5.26 6.49 -4.41
CA ASN A 132 6.29 6.09 -5.35
C ASN A 132 7.58 5.72 -4.59
N TYR A 133 8.59 5.25 -5.32
CA TYR A 133 9.87 4.83 -4.73
C TYR A 133 10.65 5.98 -4.07
N PHE A 134 10.47 7.24 -4.51
CA PHE A 134 11.09 8.40 -3.86
C PHE A 134 10.61 8.58 -2.42
N CYS A 135 9.32 8.34 -2.16
CA CYS A 135 8.81 8.34 -0.80
C CYS A 135 9.43 7.23 0.05
N ALA A 136 9.64 6.03 -0.49
CA ALA A 136 10.30 4.97 0.26
C ALA A 136 11.75 5.34 0.61
N ILE A 137 12.49 5.95 -0.33
CA ILE A 137 13.87 6.42 -0.10
C ILE A 137 13.92 7.42 1.05
N CYS A 138 13.11 8.49 0.99
CA CYS A 138 13.14 9.51 2.03
C CYS A 138 12.49 9.10 3.34
N ASN A 139 11.96 7.88 3.43
CA ASN A 139 11.50 7.25 4.66
C ASN A 139 12.45 6.14 5.15
N GLY A 140 13.58 5.93 4.48
CA GLY A 140 14.57 4.91 4.86
C GLY A 140 14.05 3.48 4.70
N ASP A 141 13.15 3.24 3.75
CA ASP A 141 12.40 1.99 3.60
C ASP A 141 12.46 1.44 2.17
N ALA A 142 13.55 1.76 1.46
CA ALA A 142 13.78 1.42 0.05
C ALA A 142 14.63 0.17 -0.16
N GLU A 143 15.01 -0.55 0.89
CA GLU A 143 15.93 -1.70 0.81
C GLU A 143 15.36 -2.85 -0.05
N LYS A 144 14.08 -3.18 0.15
CA LYS A 144 13.37 -4.21 -0.60
C LYS A 144 11.98 -3.72 -0.98
N LEU A 145 11.85 -3.24 -2.21
CA LEU A 145 10.61 -2.68 -2.73
C LEU A 145 9.90 -3.65 -3.67
N ILE A 146 8.63 -3.87 -3.41
CA ILE A 146 7.68 -4.48 -4.32
C ILE A 146 7.12 -3.36 -5.20
N MET A 147 7.55 -3.33 -6.46
CA MET A 147 6.98 -2.42 -7.45
C MET A 147 5.59 -2.90 -7.86
N TRP A 148 4.66 -1.96 -8.04
CA TRP A 148 3.35 -2.29 -8.59
C TRP A 148 3.43 -2.56 -10.10
N ASN A 149 2.62 -3.50 -10.57
CA ASN A 149 2.59 -3.91 -11.97
C ASN A 149 2.06 -2.76 -12.83
N ILE A 150 2.88 -2.28 -13.77
CA ILE A 150 2.46 -1.23 -14.70
C ILE A 150 1.78 -1.91 -15.88
N LYS A 151 0.53 -1.55 -16.13
CA LYS A 151 -0.26 -2.04 -17.26
C LYS A 151 -0.61 -0.90 -18.18
N MET A 152 -0.43 -1.13 -19.47
CA MET A 152 -0.87 -0.22 -20.52
C MET A 152 -2.03 -0.87 -21.28
N SER A 153 -3.20 -0.22 -21.25
CA SER A 153 -4.42 -0.67 -21.90
C SER A 153 -4.78 0.27 -23.04
N CYS A 154 -4.85 -0.26 -24.26
CA CYS A 154 -5.08 0.51 -25.47
C CYS A 154 -6.41 0.08 -26.11
N PRO A 155 -7.55 0.69 -25.75
CA PRO A 155 -8.88 0.19 -26.09
C PRO A 155 -9.24 0.30 -27.58
N MET A 156 -8.48 1.07 -28.36
CA MET A 156 -8.73 1.29 -29.80
C MET A 156 -7.83 0.43 -30.70
N LEU A 157 -6.95 -0.39 -30.14
CA LEU A 157 -6.10 -1.27 -30.92
C LEU A 157 -6.82 -2.58 -31.23
N ASN A 158 -6.73 -3.05 -32.48
CA ASN A 158 -7.32 -4.31 -32.91
C ASN A 158 -6.61 -5.50 -32.21
N PRO A 159 -7.33 -6.41 -31.54
CA PRO A 159 -6.73 -7.57 -30.86
C PRO A 159 -6.07 -8.58 -31.81
N ASP A 160 -6.41 -8.59 -33.09
CA ASP A 160 -5.83 -9.51 -34.08
C ASP A 160 -4.42 -9.08 -34.53
N ILE A 161 -3.92 -7.96 -34.04
CA ILE A 161 -2.54 -7.52 -34.32
C ILE A 161 -1.61 -8.43 -33.52
N ALA A 162 -0.93 -9.34 -34.23
CA ALA A 162 0.17 -10.13 -33.69
C ALA A 162 1.32 -9.18 -33.31
N MET A 163 1.29 -8.71 -32.05
CA MET A 163 2.29 -7.81 -31.53
C MET A 163 3.41 -8.63 -30.90
N ASP A 164 4.62 -8.51 -31.42
CA ASP A 164 5.79 -9.00 -30.71
C ASP A 164 5.98 -8.15 -29.44
N THR A 165 5.73 -8.77 -28.29
CA THR A 165 5.91 -8.15 -26.97
C THR A 165 7.30 -7.55 -26.77
N ALA A 166 8.34 -8.07 -27.43
CA ALA A 166 9.71 -7.54 -27.33
C ALA A 166 9.89 -6.22 -28.11
N GLU A 167 9.20 -6.07 -29.24
CA GLU A 167 9.24 -4.87 -30.08
C GLU A 167 8.18 -3.84 -29.69
N ALA A 168 7.12 -4.27 -28.99
CA ALA A 168 6.01 -3.42 -28.55
C ALA A 168 6.50 -2.15 -27.84
N PHE A 169 7.51 -2.28 -26.97
CA PHE A 169 8.07 -1.16 -26.22
C PHE A 169 8.64 -0.03 -27.09
N LYS A 170 9.13 -0.33 -28.30
CA LYS A 170 9.70 0.69 -29.20
C LYS A 170 8.65 1.67 -29.72
N TYR A 171 7.39 1.25 -29.70
CA TYR A 171 6.27 1.99 -30.26
C TYR A 171 5.41 2.68 -29.20
N ILE A 172 5.82 2.66 -27.93
CA ILE A 172 5.19 3.40 -26.86
C ILE A 172 5.75 4.83 -26.83
N PHE A 173 4.87 5.83 -26.85
CA PHE A 173 5.23 7.24 -26.85
C PHE A 173 4.26 8.09 -26.02
N TYR A 174 4.80 9.14 -25.39
CA TYR A 174 4.01 10.16 -24.74
C TYR A 174 3.67 11.28 -25.74
N ASN A 175 2.38 11.57 -25.89
CA ASN A 175 1.89 12.64 -26.74
C ASN A 175 1.72 13.92 -25.91
N HIS A 176 2.69 14.84 -26.02
CA HIS A 176 2.68 16.11 -25.28
C HIS A 176 1.45 16.99 -25.53
N PRO A 177 0.99 17.20 -26.79
CA PRO A 177 -0.24 17.94 -27.06
C PRO A 177 -1.49 17.42 -26.35
N THR A 178 -1.68 16.10 -26.28
CA THR A 178 -2.88 15.48 -25.68
C THR A 178 -2.68 15.01 -24.25
N ASN A 179 -1.44 15.06 -23.73
CA ASN A 179 -1.03 14.57 -22.42
C ASN A 179 -1.42 13.10 -22.16
N GLU A 180 -1.28 12.25 -23.17
CA GLU A 180 -1.59 10.83 -23.06
C GLU A 180 -0.43 9.95 -23.52
N TRP A 181 -0.28 8.80 -22.88
CA TRP A 181 0.52 7.72 -23.44
C TRP A 181 -0.24 7.05 -24.56
N GLY A 182 0.48 6.57 -25.56
CA GLY A 182 -0.12 5.78 -26.61
C GLY A 182 0.86 4.90 -27.32
N TYR A 183 0.30 4.05 -28.17
CA TYR A 183 1.02 3.13 -29.01
C TYR A 183 0.94 3.60 -30.46
N VAL A 184 2.08 3.57 -31.16
CA VAL A 184 2.14 3.95 -32.57
C VAL A 184 2.17 2.70 -33.44
N LEU A 185 1.06 2.43 -34.11
CA LEU A 185 0.99 1.37 -35.11
C LEU A 185 1.47 1.87 -36.47
N LYS A 186 2.30 1.05 -37.11
CA LYS A 186 2.66 1.19 -38.52
C LYS A 186 1.82 0.22 -39.33
N ASP A 187 1.01 0.74 -40.23
CA ASP A 187 0.35 -0.06 -41.26
C ASP A 187 1.41 -0.58 -42.24
N ASP A 188 1.50 -1.89 -42.43
CA ASP A 188 2.53 -2.48 -43.27
C ASP A 188 2.29 -2.25 -44.77
N ASP A 189 1.04 -2.11 -45.19
CA ASP A 189 0.66 -1.92 -46.58
C ASP A 189 0.80 -0.44 -46.98
N THR A 190 0.25 0.46 -46.16
CA THR A 190 0.25 1.89 -46.46
C THR A 190 1.45 2.65 -45.89
N LYS A 191 2.28 1.98 -45.07
CA LYS A 191 3.38 2.59 -44.29
C LYS A 191 2.94 3.78 -43.43
N LYS A 192 1.64 3.90 -43.15
CA LYS A 192 1.06 5.01 -42.41
C LYS A 192 1.20 4.74 -40.91
N MET A 193 1.59 5.76 -40.17
CA MET A 193 1.67 5.71 -38.72
C MET A 193 0.35 6.21 -38.13
N SER A 194 -0.18 5.51 -37.12
CA SER A 194 -1.36 5.91 -36.36
C SER A 194 -1.07 5.84 -34.87
N PHE A 195 -1.44 6.88 -34.14
CA PHE A 195 -1.30 6.95 -32.69
C PHE A 195 -2.61 6.52 -32.03
N HIS A 196 -2.50 5.60 -31.07
CA HIS A 196 -3.62 5.08 -30.31
C HIS A 196 -3.41 5.39 -28.84
N GLY A 197 -4.27 6.24 -28.28
CA GLY A 197 -4.23 6.59 -26.86
C GLY A 197 -4.45 5.36 -25.97
N CYS A 198 -3.68 5.28 -24.89
CA CYS A 198 -3.70 4.17 -23.95
C CYS A 198 -3.77 4.68 -22.51
N ALA A 199 -4.52 3.96 -21.69
CA ALA A 199 -4.54 4.18 -20.25
C ALA A 199 -3.36 3.44 -19.60
N VAL A 200 -2.60 4.15 -18.77
CA VAL A 200 -1.52 3.55 -17.97
C VAL A 200 -1.99 3.43 -16.53
N THR A 201 -1.94 2.23 -16.00
CA THR A 201 -2.40 1.91 -14.65
C THR A 201 -1.29 1.19 -13.89
N ALA A 202 -1.29 1.33 -12.56
CA ALA A 202 -0.42 0.56 -11.68
C ALA A 202 -1.32 -0.29 -10.80
N GLU A 203 -1.10 -1.60 -10.79
CA GLU A 203 -1.88 -2.56 -10.05
C GLU A 203 -1.02 -3.30 -9.03
N ILE A 204 -1.65 -3.67 -7.91
CA ILE A 204 -0.97 -4.43 -6.86
C ILE A 204 -0.61 -5.82 -7.40
N PRO A 205 0.63 -6.29 -7.25
CA PRO A 205 0.97 -7.67 -7.58
C PRO A 205 0.15 -8.63 -6.70
N GLU A 206 -0.51 -9.60 -7.32
CA GLU A 206 -1.51 -10.46 -6.66
C GLU A 206 -0.95 -11.16 -5.41
N GLN A 207 0.26 -11.68 -5.52
CA GLN A 207 1.00 -12.33 -4.43
C GLN A 207 1.31 -11.42 -3.21
N HIS A 208 1.17 -10.10 -3.37
CA HIS A 208 1.43 -9.11 -2.34
C HIS A 208 0.17 -8.32 -1.95
N ALA A 209 -0.99 -8.65 -2.51
CA ALA A 209 -2.24 -7.93 -2.26
C ALA A 209 -2.64 -7.88 -0.78
N ALA A 210 -2.30 -8.92 0.00
CA ALA A 210 -2.58 -8.98 1.44
C ALA A 210 -1.74 -8.00 2.28
N LYS A 211 -0.59 -7.51 1.77
CA LYS A 211 0.26 -6.52 2.47
C LYS A 211 -0.25 -5.09 2.26
N VAL A 212 -1.04 -4.85 1.23
CA VAL A 212 -1.48 -3.50 0.87
C VAL A 212 -2.75 -3.14 1.62
N ARG A 213 -2.71 -2.03 2.36
CA ARG A 213 -3.90 -1.42 2.96
C ARG A 213 -4.79 -0.83 1.88
N ARG A 214 -5.99 -1.39 1.71
CA ARG A 214 -6.98 -0.86 0.76
C ARG A 214 -7.71 0.34 1.34
N CYS A 215 -8.13 1.22 0.45
CA CYS A 215 -9.07 2.32 0.71
C CYS A 215 -10.02 2.41 -0.49
N SER A 216 -11.15 3.06 -0.31
CA SER A 216 -12.03 3.37 -1.44
C SER A 216 -11.75 4.78 -1.93
N SER A 217 -11.53 4.96 -3.23
CA SER A 217 -11.48 6.32 -3.82
C SER A 217 -12.83 7.06 -3.70
N GLN A 218 -13.95 6.34 -3.50
CA GLN A 218 -15.22 6.96 -3.13
C GLN A 218 -15.27 7.42 -1.67
N GLU A 219 -14.37 6.98 -0.79
CA GLU A 219 -14.22 7.58 0.56
C GLU A 219 -13.71 9.03 0.50
N GLU A 220 -13.15 9.48 -0.63
CA GLU A 220 -12.76 10.88 -0.79
C GLU A 220 -13.97 11.82 -0.93
N GLN A 221 -15.11 11.30 -1.40
CA GLN A 221 -16.42 11.99 -1.34
C GLN A 221 -17.19 11.68 -0.05
N VAL A 222 -16.77 10.68 0.72
CA VAL A 222 -17.32 10.33 2.03
C VAL A 222 -16.29 10.62 3.12
N LYS A 223 -15.75 11.84 3.08
CA LYS A 223 -14.80 12.39 4.06
C LYS A 223 -15.45 12.60 5.45
N ASP A 224 -16.68 12.12 5.65
CA ASP A 224 -17.53 12.39 6.80
C ASP A 224 -17.90 11.19 7.70
N LEU A 225 -17.45 9.95 7.46
CA LEU A 225 -18.08 8.82 8.18
C LEU A 225 -17.32 8.23 9.38
N GLU A 226 -16.02 8.45 9.56
CA GLU A 226 -15.29 7.97 10.75
C GLU A 226 -14.97 9.09 11.75
N VAL A 227 -15.66 9.08 12.90
CA VAL A 227 -15.41 10.02 14.00
C VAL A 227 -14.17 9.59 14.78
N LYS A 228 -13.09 10.38 14.64
CA LYS A 228 -11.76 10.13 15.24
C LYS A 228 -11.42 11.04 16.41
N THR A 229 -12.29 12.00 16.72
CA THR A 229 -12.08 13.01 17.74
C THR A 229 -13.34 13.20 18.57
N CYS A 230 -13.17 13.66 19.81
CA CYS A 230 -14.28 13.99 20.69
C CYS A 230 -15.02 15.25 20.28
N ALA A 231 -16.27 15.38 20.73
CA ALA A 231 -17.03 16.61 20.62
C ALA A 231 -16.25 17.76 21.28
N THR A 232 -16.29 18.95 20.69
CA THR A 232 -15.56 20.14 21.20
C THR A 232 -15.99 20.56 22.61
N THR A 233 -17.18 20.14 23.04
CA THR A 233 -17.74 20.37 24.38
C THR A 233 -17.38 19.28 25.39
N TRP A 234 -16.66 18.23 24.99
CA TRP A 234 -16.19 17.19 25.90
C TRP A 234 -15.05 17.72 26.76
N LYS A 235 -15.02 17.33 28.03
CA LYS A 235 -13.95 17.71 28.95
C LYS A 235 -12.73 16.82 28.68
N LYS A 236 -11.53 17.42 28.60
CA LYS A 236 -10.28 16.66 28.53
C LYS A 236 -10.15 15.71 29.70
N ASP A 237 -10.13 14.42 29.40
CA ASP A 237 -10.04 13.30 30.32
C ASP A 237 -9.48 12.05 29.62
N VAL A 238 -9.41 10.94 30.37
CA VAL A 238 -8.91 9.66 29.87
C VAL A 238 -9.71 9.17 28.65
N VAL A 239 -11.01 9.48 28.54
CA VAL A 239 -11.81 9.08 27.37
C VAL A 239 -11.34 9.82 26.12
N GLN A 240 -11.06 11.12 26.24
CA GLN A 240 -10.53 11.89 25.13
C GLN A 240 -9.15 11.39 24.70
N ASP A 241 -8.28 11.05 25.65
CA ASP A 241 -6.95 10.52 25.35
C ASP A 241 -7.05 9.17 24.61
N MET A 242 -7.87 8.25 25.13
CA MET A 242 -8.06 6.91 24.55
C MET A 242 -8.75 6.94 23.17
N CYS A 243 -9.61 7.93 22.90
CA CYS A 243 -10.19 8.12 21.56
C CYS A 243 -9.11 8.31 20.49
N GLY A 244 -8.00 9.00 20.81
CA GLY A 244 -6.91 9.23 19.88
C GLY A 244 -5.99 8.03 19.66
N THR A 245 -5.90 7.10 20.62
CA THR A 245 -4.78 6.15 20.72
C THR A 245 -4.86 5.01 19.71
N TYR A 246 -5.94 4.24 19.69
CA TYR A 246 -6.04 2.98 18.94
C TYR A 246 -7.26 2.94 18.04
N THR A 247 -7.32 1.95 17.15
CA THR A 247 -8.41 1.73 16.22
C THR A 247 -9.11 0.42 16.58
N ASP A 248 -10.41 0.49 16.86
CA ASP A 248 -11.32 -0.65 17.03
C ASP A 248 -12.75 -0.18 16.72
N PRO A 249 -13.09 0.00 15.44
CA PRO A 249 -14.27 0.72 15.02
C PRO A 249 -15.58 0.17 15.58
N VAL A 250 -16.41 1.09 16.09
CA VAL A 250 -17.78 0.82 16.53
C VAL A 250 -18.77 1.64 15.71
N PHE A 251 -19.98 1.10 15.53
CA PHE A 251 -21.01 1.71 14.69
C PHE A 251 -22.25 2.04 15.51
N SER A 252 -22.81 3.23 15.30
CA SER A 252 -24.10 3.64 15.88
C SER A 252 -24.86 4.48 14.85
N ASN A 253 -26.09 4.09 14.52
CA ASN A 253 -26.95 4.77 13.53
C ASN A 253 -26.27 5.03 12.18
N GLY A 254 -25.43 4.10 11.70
CA GLY A 254 -24.69 4.24 10.44
C GLY A 254 -23.43 5.11 10.54
N THR A 255 -23.19 5.78 11.67
CA THR A 255 -21.94 6.50 11.93
C THR A 255 -20.88 5.54 12.46
N ARG A 256 -19.69 5.58 11.86
CA ARG A 256 -18.53 4.83 12.31
C ARG A 256 -17.70 5.70 13.26
N TYR A 257 -17.27 5.14 14.37
CA TYR A 257 -16.38 5.78 15.33
C TYR A 257 -15.07 5.00 15.35
N LYS A 258 -13.92 5.68 15.42
CA LYS A 258 -12.58 5.04 15.41
C LYS A 258 -12.46 3.95 16.46
N ASN A 259 -13.01 4.21 17.65
CA ASN A 259 -13.09 3.28 18.76
C ASN A 259 -14.26 3.64 19.68
N PHE A 260 -14.52 2.78 20.66
CA PHE A 260 -15.55 2.94 21.67
C PHE A 260 -15.43 4.26 22.47
N TYR A 261 -14.21 4.70 22.78
CA TYR A 261 -13.99 5.96 23.50
C TYR A 261 -14.39 7.18 22.67
N CYS A 262 -14.15 7.15 21.36
CA CYS A 262 -14.65 8.19 20.45
C CYS A 262 -16.17 8.25 20.43
N ALA A 263 -16.85 7.13 20.55
CA ALA A 263 -18.31 7.12 20.64
C ALA A 263 -18.80 7.70 21.99
N ILE A 264 -18.17 7.33 23.12
CA ILE A 264 -18.49 7.89 24.44
C ILE A 264 -18.33 9.41 24.45
N CYS A 265 -17.18 9.92 24.02
CA CYS A 265 -16.93 11.37 24.08
C CYS A 265 -17.72 12.18 23.04
N ASN A 266 -18.46 11.49 22.16
CA ASN A 266 -19.49 12.07 21.30
C ASN A 266 -20.91 11.75 21.79
N ARG A 267 -21.07 11.36 23.06
CA ARG A 267 -22.34 11.14 23.77
C ARG A 267 -23.24 10.08 23.12
N VAL A 268 -22.63 9.08 22.49
CA VAL A 268 -23.35 7.96 21.90
C VAL A 268 -23.76 7.00 23.01
N ASP A 269 -25.01 6.54 22.94
CA ASP A 269 -25.57 5.53 23.84
C ASP A 269 -24.92 4.16 23.58
N LEU A 270 -24.27 3.61 24.60
CA LEU A 270 -23.55 2.34 24.53
C LEU A 270 -24.45 1.17 24.12
N SER A 271 -25.74 1.22 24.46
CA SER A 271 -26.71 0.16 24.12
C SER A 271 -27.02 0.08 22.61
N LYS A 272 -26.66 1.11 21.84
CA LYS A 272 -26.93 1.22 20.40
C LYS A 272 -25.69 1.00 19.54
N MET A 273 -24.56 0.65 20.16
CA MET A 273 -23.31 0.40 19.47
C MET A 273 -23.26 -1.04 18.94
N SER A 274 -22.65 -1.21 17.78
CA SER A 274 -22.43 -2.51 17.15
C SER A 274 -21.01 -2.65 16.63
N CYS A 275 -20.51 -3.88 16.65
CA CYS A 275 -19.18 -4.25 16.18
C CYS A 275 -19.29 -4.83 14.78
N GLY A 276 -19.15 -3.96 13.77
CA GLY A 276 -19.39 -4.25 12.37
C GLY A 276 -20.57 -3.47 11.81
N GLU A 277 -20.63 -3.29 10.49
CA GLU A 277 -21.84 -2.79 9.85
C GLU A 277 -22.97 -3.74 10.21
N ALA A 278 -23.94 -3.25 10.99
CA ALA A 278 -25.18 -3.97 11.23
C ALA A 278 -25.81 -4.24 9.86
N ILE A 279 -25.70 -5.48 9.38
CA ILE A 279 -26.47 -5.94 8.24
C ILE A 279 -27.93 -5.79 8.66
N GLY A 280 -28.58 -4.70 8.23
CA GLY A 280 -30.04 -4.60 8.24
C GLY A 280 -30.63 -5.87 7.59
N PRO A 281 -31.93 -6.17 7.79
CA PRO A 281 -32.53 -7.40 7.30
C PRO A 281 -32.10 -7.61 5.85
N ARG A 282 -31.44 -8.74 5.57
CA ARG A 282 -31.06 -9.13 4.21
C ARG A 282 -32.34 -9.18 3.38
N THR A 283 -32.73 -8.05 2.78
CA THR A 283 -33.38 -8.15 1.49
C THR A 283 -32.33 -8.82 0.63
N HIS A 284 -32.67 -10.00 0.14
CA HIS A 284 -31.98 -10.62 -0.98
C HIS A 284 -32.12 -9.68 -2.19
N HIS A 285 -31.48 -8.51 -2.14
CA HIS A 285 -30.98 -7.91 -3.34
C HIS A 285 -29.87 -8.84 -3.79
N LYS A 286 -30.28 -9.84 -4.58
CA LYS A 286 -29.50 -10.21 -5.75
C LYS A 286 -28.96 -8.89 -6.28
N GLN A 287 -27.65 -8.73 -6.15
CA GLN A 287 -26.88 -7.87 -7.00
C GLN A 287 -27.54 -7.96 -8.38
N PRO A 288 -28.13 -6.88 -8.92
CA PRO A 288 -28.53 -6.95 -10.30
C PRO A 288 -27.23 -7.24 -11.03
N ASP A 289 -27.15 -8.45 -11.60
CA ASP A 289 -26.29 -8.71 -12.72
C ASP A 289 -26.66 -7.62 -13.73
N SER A 290 -25.92 -6.51 -13.69
CA SER A 290 -25.92 -5.52 -14.75
C SER A 290 -25.14 -6.12 -15.92
N SER A 291 -25.58 -7.29 -16.37
CA SER A 291 -25.63 -7.67 -17.77
C SER A 291 -26.80 -6.90 -18.39
N SER A 292 -26.65 -5.58 -18.48
CA SER A 292 -27.37 -4.81 -19.48
C SER A 292 -26.36 -4.52 -20.56
N ASP A 293 -26.48 -5.31 -21.63
CA ASP A 293 -25.87 -5.10 -22.93
C ASP A 293 -25.74 -3.61 -23.27
N ASP A 294 -24.52 -3.09 -23.20
CA ASP A 294 -24.06 -2.18 -24.23
C ASP A 294 -22.89 -2.87 -24.93
N ASN A 295 -23.26 -3.55 -26.00
CA ASN A 295 -22.42 -4.40 -26.84
C ASN A 295 -21.51 -3.52 -27.71
N THR A 296 -20.73 -2.65 -27.07
CA THR A 296 -19.49 -2.13 -27.67
C THR A 296 -18.37 -3.02 -27.16
N ASN A 297 -18.04 -4.04 -27.96
CA ASN A 297 -16.77 -4.74 -27.89
C ASN A 297 -15.62 -3.72 -28.09
N LYS A 298 -15.30 -2.94 -27.05
CA LYS A 298 -14.01 -2.27 -26.93
C LYS A 298 -13.04 -3.32 -26.45
N LEU A 299 -12.57 -4.09 -27.42
CA LEU A 299 -11.52 -5.06 -27.28
C LEU A 299 -10.27 -4.31 -26.84
N SER A 300 -9.90 -4.44 -25.56
CA SER A 300 -8.67 -3.89 -25.01
C SER A 300 -7.70 -5.03 -24.75
N PHE A 301 -6.51 -4.96 -25.32
CA PHE A 301 -5.40 -5.77 -24.81
C PHE A 301 -4.62 -4.95 -23.78
N SER A 302 -4.14 -5.63 -22.74
CA SER A 302 -3.26 -5.04 -21.73
C SER A 302 -1.86 -5.58 -21.94
N LEU A 303 -0.90 -4.70 -22.20
CA LEU A 303 0.52 -5.07 -22.13
C LEU A 303 0.91 -5.03 -20.65
N LEU A 304 1.14 -6.20 -20.06
CA LEU A 304 1.69 -6.30 -18.72
C LEU A 304 3.20 -6.05 -18.80
N LEU A 305 3.65 -4.97 -18.17
CA LEU A 305 5.07 -4.72 -18.00
C LEU A 305 5.49 -5.40 -16.70
N ASP A 306 5.88 -6.67 -16.81
CA ASP A 306 6.50 -7.37 -15.68
C ASP A 306 7.92 -6.84 -15.53
N ILE A 307 8.08 -5.83 -14.68
CA ILE A 307 9.37 -5.27 -14.34
C ILE A 307 9.93 -6.08 -13.17
N ASN A 308 10.64 -7.18 -13.45
CA ASN A 308 11.19 -8.06 -12.42
C ASN A 308 12.52 -7.52 -11.84
N PHE A 309 12.49 -7.11 -10.57
CA PHE A 309 13.59 -6.50 -9.84
C PHE A 309 14.46 -7.49 -9.05
N SER A 310 13.96 -8.69 -8.77
CA SER A 310 14.66 -9.71 -7.97
C SER A 310 15.73 -10.46 -8.76
N GLU A 311 15.56 -10.58 -10.08
CA GLU A 311 16.48 -11.35 -10.92
C GLU A 311 17.39 -10.50 -11.81
N GLY A 312 17.15 -9.18 -11.90
CA GLY A 312 17.93 -8.28 -12.75
C GLY A 312 17.80 -8.62 -14.25
N ASN A 313 17.31 -7.68 -15.04
CA ASN A 313 17.29 -7.75 -16.51
C ASN A 313 16.44 -8.87 -17.17
N ILE A 314 15.65 -9.66 -16.43
CA ILE A 314 14.75 -10.67 -17.05
C ILE A 314 13.33 -10.10 -17.12
N VAL A 315 13.10 -9.29 -18.14
CA VAL A 315 11.76 -8.87 -18.58
C VAL A 315 11.65 -9.23 -20.06
N GLY A 316 10.54 -9.85 -20.47
CA GLY A 316 10.20 -10.17 -21.87
C GLY A 316 11.41 -10.44 -22.78
N LYS A 317 11.95 -11.67 -22.75
CA LYS A 317 12.98 -12.22 -23.66
C LYS A 317 13.77 -11.16 -24.47
N ARG A 318 14.75 -10.51 -23.83
CA ARG A 318 15.77 -9.64 -24.43
C ARG A 318 15.23 -8.63 -25.44
N ILE A 319 15.02 -7.38 -25.02
CA ILE A 319 15.44 -6.27 -25.89
C ILE A 319 16.96 -6.46 -26.01
N ALA A 320 17.41 -7.07 -27.12
CA ALA A 320 18.73 -7.71 -27.25
C ALA A 320 19.94 -6.79 -27.00
N ASP A 321 19.73 -5.49 -26.84
CA ASP A 321 20.80 -4.49 -26.83
C ASP A 321 20.85 -3.59 -25.58
N VAL A 322 19.97 -3.74 -24.58
CA VAL A 322 20.01 -2.91 -23.36
C VAL A 322 20.36 -3.74 -22.13
N THR A 323 21.62 -3.62 -21.68
CA THR A 323 22.08 -4.22 -20.41
C THR A 323 22.16 -3.12 -19.35
N CYS A 324 21.28 -3.16 -18.34
CA CYS A 324 21.37 -2.25 -17.20
C CYS A 324 22.43 -2.71 -16.20
N LEU A 325 23.00 -1.75 -15.45
CA LEU A 325 23.95 -2.08 -14.39
C LEU A 325 23.27 -2.90 -13.30
N LYS A 326 24.09 -3.59 -12.48
CA LYS A 326 23.57 -4.38 -11.36
C LYS A 326 22.79 -3.47 -10.40
N GLY A 327 21.52 -3.79 -10.16
CA GLY A 327 20.61 -3.00 -9.31
C GLY A 327 19.85 -1.90 -10.05
N GLU A 328 20.08 -1.74 -11.35
CA GLU A 328 19.26 -0.90 -12.21
C GLU A 328 18.21 -1.72 -12.96
N VAL A 329 17.15 -1.03 -13.37
CA VAL A 329 16.05 -1.62 -14.14
C VAL A 329 15.70 -0.75 -15.33
N PHE A 330 15.47 -1.39 -16.47
CA PHE A 330 15.11 -0.70 -17.70
C PHE A 330 13.69 -0.13 -17.61
N ASP A 331 13.56 1.19 -17.78
CA ASP A 331 12.29 1.86 -17.91
C ASP A 331 11.97 2.06 -19.40
N PRO A 332 10.95 1.36 -19.96
CA PRO A 332 10.58 1.49 -21.35
C PRO A 332 9.95 2.86 -21.71
N PHE A 333 9.36 3.56 -20.74
CA PHE A 333 8.74 4.87 -20.95
C PHE A 333 9.80 5.97 -21.09
N ALA A 334 10.83 5.94 -20.24
CA ALA A 334 11.96 6.88 -20.33
C ALA A 334 13.14 6.40 -21.19
N ARG A 335 13.08 5.15 -21.69
CA ARG A 335 14.12 4.51 -22.53
C ARG A 335 15.51 4.56 -21.91
N ARG A 336 15.59 4.33 -20.59
CA ARG A 336 16.85 4.35 -19.83
C ARG A 336 16.82 3.36 -18.68
N CYS A 337 17.99 2.92 -18.24
CA CYS A 337 18.13 2.21 -16.98
C CYS A 337 17.96 3.19 -15.81
N ARG A 338 17.22 2.77 -14.78
CA ARG A 338 16.99 3.51 -13.54
C ARG A 338 17.54 2.75 -12.36
N ASN A 339 18.30 3.44 -11.53
CA ASN A 339 18.57 2.98 -10.18
C ASN A 339 17.34 3.28 -9.30
N ILE A 340 16.44 2.31 -9.18
CA ILE A 340 15.21 2.45 -8.37
C ILE A 340 15.47 2.19 -6.88
N VAL A 341 16.62 1.59 -6.56
CA VAL A 341 17.06 1.32 -5.20
C VAL A 341 17.39 2.64 -4.48
N CYS A 342 18.16 3.53 -5.13
CA CYS A 342 18.54 4.81 -4.54
C CYS A 342 18.07 6.05 -5.26
N GLY A 343 17.63 5.96 -6.51
CA GLY A 343 16.99 7.07 -7.22
C GLY A 343 17.86 8.28 -7.49
N ILE A 344 19.11 8.29 -7.04
CA ILE A 344 20.05 9.41 -7.13
C ILE A 344 21.31 8.92 -7.87
N PRO A 345 21.70 9.57 -8.97
CA PRO A 345 22.96 9.26 -9.66
C PRO A 345 24.16 9.37 -8.71
N GLY A 346 25.04 8.37 -8.70
CA GLY A 346 26.19 8.32 -7.81
C GLY A 346 25.86 8.02 -6.35
N TYR A 347 24.70 7.40 -6.05
CA TYR A 347 24.37 6.90 -4.73
C TYR A 347 24.09 5.39 -4.77
N ILE A 348 24.63 4.68 -3.79
CA ILE A 348 24.48 3.24 -3.61
C ILE A 348 23.78 2.93 -2.29
N LEU A 349 23.02 1.84 -2.27
CA LEU A 349 22.35 1.38 -1.06
C LEU A 349 23.37 0.71 -0.15
N GLN A 350 23.58 1.28 1.04
CA GLN A 350 24.38 0.68 2.10
C GLN A 350 23.57 0.70 3.40
N ASN A 351 23.33 -0.50 3.98
CA ASN A 351 22.57 -0.68 5.23
C ASN A 351 21.17 -0.02 5.20
N GLY A 352 20.44 -0.17 4.09
CA GLY A 352 19.09 0.41 3.94
C GLY A 352 19.07 1.92 3.69
N MET A 353 20.23 2.58 3.62
CA MET A 353 20.35 4.01 3.35
C MET A 353 21.10 4.26 2.05
N CYS A 354 20.64 5.24 1.28
CA CYS A 354 21.29 5.66 0.05
C CYS A 354 22.41 6.65 0.36
N MET A 355 23.65 6.20 0.17
CA MET A 355 24.85 6.98 0.44
C MET A 355 25.56 7.29 -0.87
N ALA A 356 26.22 8.45 -0.93
CA ALA A 356 27.01 8.81 -2.09
C ALA A 356 28.11 7.75 -2.31
N GLU A 357 28.28 7.33 -3.55
CA GLU A 357 29.32 6.41 -3.96
C GLU A 357 30.68 7.05 -3.67
N PRO A 358 31.59 6.34 -2.97
CA PRO A 358 32.91 6.88 -2.68
C PRO A 358 33.65 7.14 -4.00
N VAL A 359 33.93 8.41 -4.28
CA VAL A 359 34.74 8.80 -5.44
C VAL A 359 36.15 8.25 -5.21
N LEU A 360 36.53 7.20 -5.96
CA LEU A 360 37.90 6.73 -5.97
C LEU A 360 38.79 7.88 -6.50
N PRO A 361 39.89 8.22 -5.81
CA PRO A 361 40.82 9.22 -6.31
C PRO A 361 41.35 8.76 -7.68
N PRO A 362 41.59 9.68 -8.63
CA PRO A 362 42.15 9.31 -9.92
C PRO A 362 43.46 8.57 -9.69
N LEU A 363 43.59 7.40 -10.32
CA LEU A 363 44.84 6.66 -10.39
C LEU A 363 45.86 7.57 -11.10
N LEU A 364 46.85 8.03 -10.34
CA LEU A 364 47.97 8.84 -10.82
C LEU A 364 48.91 8.01 -11.69
#